data_AF-A0A7J5ECS4-F1
#
_entry.id   AF-A0A7J5ECS4-F1
#
_cell.length_a   1.000
_cell.length_b   1.000
_cell.length_c   1.000
_cell.angle_alpha   90.00
_cell.angle_beta   90.00
_cell.angle_gamma   90.00
#
_symmetry.space_group_name_H-M   'P 1'
#
loop_
_entity.id
_entity.type
_entity.pdbx_description
1 polymer ?
#
loop_
_entity_poly.entity_id
_entity_poly.type
_entity_poly.pdbx_seq_one_letter_code
_entity_poly.pdbx_strand_id
1 'polypeptide(L)'
;MKKLSKKGMQYLELAVIIVISTVTIILWNSILIYPIKLFVVLLHEISHGIAAVVSGGKIISIQISENLGGQCITSGGVSFIVASAGYLGSLVFGSAIFISSYEKKFSSWITTIIAVI
;
A
#
# COMPACT_ATOMS: atom_id res chain seq x y z
N MET A 1 21.21 -25.21 -10.13
CA MET A 1 19.95 -25.22 -9.35
C MET A 1 18.85 -25.82 -10.22
N LYS A 2 18.18 -26.89 -9.79
CA LYS A 2 17.00 -27.42 -10.50
C LYS A 2 15.87 -26.38 -10.41
N LYS A 3 15.29 -26.00 -11.55
CA LYS A 3 14.11 -25.13 -11.60
C LYS A 3 12.92 -25.90 -11.00
N LEU A 4 12.22 -25.30 -10.04
CA LEU A 4 11.00 -25.88 -9.47
C LEU A 4 9.93 -26.05 -10.56
N SER A 5 9.08 -27.07 -10.42
CA SER A 5 7.91 -27.22 -11.28
C SER A 5 6.92 -26.07 -11.06
N LYS A 6 6.03 -25.80 -12.03
CA LYS A 6 5.01 -24.74 -11.91
C LYS A 6 4.18 -24.88 -10.62
N LYS A 7 3.76 -26.11 -10.28
CA LYS A 7 3.09 -26.41 -9.01
C LYS A 7 3.99 -26.14 -7.79
N GLY A 8 5.27 -26.51 -7.86
CA GLY A 8 6.24 -26.24 -6.79
C GLY A 8 6.44 -24.75 -6.51
N MET A 9 6.48 -23.92 -7.56
CA MET A 9 6.54 -22.46 -7.44
C MET A 9 5.27 -21.90 -6.77
N GLN A 10 4.09 -22.38 -7.15
CA GLN A 10 2.83 -21.94 -6.54
C GLN A 10 2.75 -22.29 -5.04
N TYR A 11 3.17 -23.49 -4.65
CA TYR A 11 3.24 -23.86 -3.24
C TYR A 11 4.24 -23.01 -2.46
N LEU A 12 5.38 -22.67 -3.08
CA LEU A 12 6.36 -21.78 -2.46
C LEU A 12 5.81 -20.37 -2.28
N GLU A 13 5.14 -19.80 -3.29
CA GLU A 13 4.49 -18.49 -3.19
C GLU A 13 3.45 -18.45 -2.06
N LEU A 14 2.57 -19.45 -2.00
CA LEU A 14 1.58 -19.59 -0.93
C LEU A 14 2.25 -19.72 0.45
N ALA A 15 3.30 -20.52 0.56
CA ALA A 15 4.03 -20.68 1.80
C ALA A 15 4.67 -19.36 2.25
N VAL A 16 5.29 -18.61 1.34
CA VAL A 16 5.88 -17.29 1.62
C VAL A 16 4.83 -16.31 2.10
N ILE A 17 3.67 -16.24 1.44
CA ILE A 17 2.56 -15.37 1.85
C ILE A 17 2.09 -15.72 3.26
N ILE A 18 1.84 -17.01 3.54
CA ILE A 18 1.38 -17.46 4.86
C ILE A 18 2.40 -17.11 5.95
N VAL A 19 3.69 -17.35 5.70
CA VAL A 19 4.76 -17.05 6.66
C VAL A 19 4.84 -15.55 6.92
N ILE A 20 4.88 -14.71 5.87
CA ILE A 20 4.97 -13.25 6.03
C ILE A 20 3.73 -12.71 6.76
N SER A 21 2.53 -13.15 6.40
CA SER A 21 1.30 -12.75 7.08
C SER A 21 1.31 -13.16 8.56
N THR A 22 1.71 -14.39 8.87
CA THR A 22 1.77 -14.88 10.25
C THR A 22 2.79 -14.10 11.08
N VAL A 23 3.99 -13.88 10.55
CA VAL A 23 5.04 -13.08 11.21
C VAL A 23 4.56 -11.65 11.43
N THR A 24 3.87 -11.05 10.46
CA THR A 24 3.32 -9.69 10.56
C THR A 24 2.27 -9.59 11.67
N ILE A 25 1.38 -10.58 11.78
CA ILE A 25 0.36 -10.64 12.84
C ILE A 25 1.02 -10.78 14.22
N ILE A 26 2.01 -11.67 14.35
CA ILE A 26 2.74 -11.85 15.62
C ILE A 26 3.47 -10.56 16.01
N LEU A 27 4.09 -9.88 15.05
CA LEU A 27 4.83 -8.64 15.27
C LEU A 27 3.95 -7.39 15.21
N TRP A 28 2.62 -7.52 15.21
CA TRP A 28 1.71 -6.40 14.96
C TRP A 28 1.95 -5.20 15.89
N ASN A 29 2.25 -5.44 17.17
CA ASN A 29 2.52 -4.39 18.16
C ASN A 29 4.01 -4.01 18.29
N SER A 30 4.89 -4.61 17.47
CA SER A 30 6.32 -4.33 17.49
C SER A 30 6.66 -3.06 16.72
N ILE A 31 7.71 -2.36 17.18
CA ILE A 31 8.32 -1.23 16.49
C ILE A 31 8.83 -1.61 15.08
N LEU A 32 9.11 -2.89 14.83
CA LEU A 32 9.56 -3.38 13.52
C LEU A 32 8.49 -3.21 12.43
N ILE A 33 7.21 -3.39 12.77
CA ILE A 33 6.10 -3.27 11.82
C ILE A 33 5.56 -1.83 11.75
N TYR A 34 5.92 -0.99 12.71
CA TYR A 34 5.52 0.42 12.76
C TYR A 34 5.77 1.20 11.44
N PRO A 35 6.98 1.21 10.83
CA PRO A 35 7.20 1.96 9.59
C PRO A 35 6.35 1.44 8.43
N ILE A 36 6.09 0.13 8.37
CA ILE A 36 5.22 -0.47 7.35
C ILE A 36 3.77 0.00 7.55
N LYS A 37 3.28 0.02 8.79
CA LYS A 37 1.93 0.51 9.11
C LYS A 37 1.79 1.99 8.78
N LEU A 38 2.77 2.80 9.14
CA LEU A 38 2.80 4.23 8.84
C LEU A 38 2.76 4.48 7.31
N PHE A 39 3.54 3.70 6.56
CA PHE A 39 3.55 3.75 5.09
C PHE A 39 2.18 3.40 4.49
N VAL A 40 1.50 2.37 5.01
CA VAL A 40 0.16 2.01 4.54
C VAL A 40 -0.86 3.13 4.83
N VAL A 41 -0.78 3.77 5.99
CA VAL A 41 -1.61 4.94 6.33
C VAL A 41 -1.31 6.11 5.40
N LEU A 42 -0.03 6.38 5.10
CA LEU A 42 0.35 7.42 4.13
C LEU A 42 -0.30 7.18 2.75
N LEU A 43 -0.21 5.95 2.23
CA LEU A 43 -0.83 5.61 0.95
C LEU A 43 -2.36 5.75 0.99
N HIS A 44 -2.99 5.44 2.12
CA HIS A 44 -4.43 5.65 2.34
C HIS A 44 -4.80 7.13 2.21
N GLU A 45 -4.11 8.00 2.95
CA GLU A 45 -4.42 9.45 2.96
C GLU A 45 -4.06 10.14 1.63
N ILE A 46 -2.97 9.74 0.98
CA ILE A 46 -2.63 10.22 -0.37
C ILE A 46 -3.74 9.85 -1.36
N SER A 47 -4.35 8.68 -1.22
CA SER A 47 -5.43 8.24 -2.12
C SER A 47 -6.67 9.13 -2.01
N HIS A 48 -7.04 9.55 -0.79
CA HIS A 48 -8.06 10.59 -0.58
C HIS A 48 -7.68 11.88 -1.30
N GLY A 49 -6.45 12.34 -1.15
CA GLY A 49 -5.96 13.56 -1.79
C GLY A 49 -5.98 13.50 -3.32
N ILE A 50 -5.52 12.41 -3.91
CA ILE A 50 -5.55 12.18 -5.36
C ILE A 50 -6.99 12.20 -5.86
N ALA A 51 -7.89 11.48 -5.20
CA ALA A 51 -9.30 11.45 -5.56
C ALA A 51 -9.95 12.83 -5.47
N ALA A 52 -9.59 13.63 -4.48
CA ALA A 52 -10.09 15.01 -4.37
C ALA A 52 -9.63 15.85 -5.55
N VAL A 53 -8.34 15.82 -5.90
CA VAL A 53 -7.80 16.58 -7.04
C VAL A 53 -8.43 16.14 -8.37
N VAL A 54 -8.49 14.83 -8.62
CA VAL A 54 -9.06 14.28 -9.86
C VAL A 54 -10.55 14.60 -10.00
N SER A 55 -11.29 14.68 -8.90
CA SER A 55 -12.71 15.05 -8.90
C SER A 55 -12.97 16.57 -8.89
N GLY A 56 -11.94 17.39 -9.08
CA GLY A 56 -12.05 18.85 -9.19
C GLY A 56 -11.93 19.62 -7.87
N GLY A 57 -11.53 18.94 -6.80
CA GLY A 57 -11.17 19.54 -5.51
C GLY A 57 -9.69 19.84 -5.38
N LYS A 58 -9.25 20.09 -4.14
CA LYS A 58 -7.86 20.35 -3.78
C LYS A 58 -7.54 19.76 -2.40
N ILE A 59 -6.27 19.43 -2.21
CA ILE A 59 -5.73 19.01 -0.92
C ILE A 59 -5.41 20.27 -0.11
N ILE A 60 -5.92 20.37 1.11
CA ILE A 60 -5.55 21.43 2.06
C ILE A 60 -4.36 20.96 2.89
N SER A 61 -4.45 19.76 3.47
CA SER A 61 -3.37 19.18 4.26
C SER A 61 -3.50 17.67 4.34
N ILE A 62 -2.36 16.99 4.54
CA ILE A 62 -2.28 15.58 4.90
C ILE A 62 -1.46 15.51 6.18
N GLN A 63 -2.00 14.86 7.19
CA GLN A 63 -1.35 14.64 8.48
C GLN A 63 -1.37 13.16 8.83
N ILE A 64 -0.28 12.69 9.42
CA ILE A 64 -0.15 11.34 9.95
C ILE A 64 0.36 11.48 11.38
N SER A 65 -0.33 10.84 12.30
CA SER A 65 0.00 10.85 13.71
C SER A 65 0.80 9.61 14.11
N GLU A 66 1.58 9.73 15.18
CA GLU A 66 2.42 8.64 15.69
C GLU A 66 1.62 7.42 16.17
N ASN A 67 0.33 7.61 16.49
CA ASN A 67 -0.58 6.52 16.83
C ASN A 67 -1.24 5.87 15.60
N LEU A 68 -0.64 6.01 14.40
CA LEU A 68 -1.13 5.45 13.13
C LEU A 68 -2.51 5.99 12.71
N GLY A 69 -2.84 7.22 13.14
CA GLY A 69 -3.97 7.97 12.61
C GLY A 69 -3.56 8.74 11.35
N GLY A 70 -4.51 8.92 10.43
CA GLY A 70 -4.35 9.69 9.21
C GLY A 70 -5.46 10.71 9.07
N GLN A 71 -5.15 11.87 8.50
CA GLN A 71 -6.14 12.87 8.15
C GLN A 71 -5.75 13.60 6.86
N CYS A 72 -6.51 13.36 5.80
CA CYS A 72 -6.49 14.16 4.57
C CYS A 72 -7.64 15.19 4.60
N ILE A 73 -7.30 16.48 4.74
CA ILE A 73 -8.26 17.57 4.64
C ILE A 73 -8.31 18.04 3.19
N THR A 74 -9.51 17.99 2.59
CA THR A 74 -9.73 18.39 1.19
C THR A 74 -10.81 19.45 1.08
N SER A 75 -10.79 20.23 0.01
CA SER A 75 -11.82 21.23 -0.33
C SER A 75 -12.32 21.00 -1.75
N GLY A 76 -13.64 20.88 -1.91
CA GLY A 76 -14.24 20.48 -3.18
C GLY A 76 -14.02 19.00 -3.52
N GLY A 77 -14.34 18.62 -4.75
CA GLY A 77 -14.34 17.23 -5.20
C GLY A 77 -15.63 16.49 -4.86
N VAL A 78 -15.77 15.27 -5.38
CA VAL A 78 -16.94 14.43 -5.15
C VAL A 78 -16.74 13.64 -3.85
N SER A 79 -17.41 14.05 -2.77
CA SER A 79 -17.20 13.50 -1.42
C SER A 79 -17.26 11.98 -1.34
N PHE A 80 -18.17 11.35 -2.11
CA PHE A 80 -18.27 9.89 -2.16
C PHE A 80 -17.01 9.22 -2.72
N ILE A 81 -16.45 9.77 -3.80
CA ILE A 81 -15.23 9.26 -4.44
C ILE A 81 -14.05 9.47 -3.49
N VAL A 82 -13.93 10.69 -2.93
CA VAL A 82 -12.87 11.02 -1.97
C VAL A 82 -12.93 10.06 -0.79
N ALA A 83 -14.07 9.94 -0.10
CA ALA A 83 -14.21 9.08 1.07
C ALA A 83 -13.93 7.58 0.78
N SER A 84 -14.26 7.10 -0.41
CA SER A 84 -14.00 5.70 -0.80
C SER A 84 -12.55 5.44 -1.19
N ALA A 85 -11.83 6.48 -1.60
CA ALA A 85 -10.50 6.35 -2.20
C ALA A 85 -9.43 5.83 -1.24
N GLY A 86 -9.58 6.02 0.07
CA GLY A 86 -8.62 5.51 1.06
C GLY A 86 -8.46 3.99 0.95
N TYR A 87 -9.54 3.23 1.21
CA TYR A 87 -9.50 1.77 1.16
C TYR A 87 -9.22 1.22 -0.25
N LEU A 88 -9.86 1.80 -1.27
CA LEU A 88 -9.65 1.37 -2.66
C LEU A 88 -8.21 1.63 -3.10
N GLY A 89 -7.65 2.78 -2.75
CA GLY A 89 -6.27 3.14 -3.04
C GLY A 89 -5.28 2.23 -2.34
N SER A 90 -5.46 1.95 -1.04
CA SER A 90 -4.63 0.98 -0.32
C SER A 90 -4.62 -0.40 -1.01
N LEU A 91 -5.79 -0.88 -1.47
CA LEU A 91 -5.89 -2.13 -2.21
C LEU A 91 -5.17 -2.08 -3.57
N VAL A 92 -5.32 -0.98 -4.31
CA VAL A 92 -4.65 -0.78 -5.60
C VAL A 92 -3.13 -0.76 -5.43
N PHE A 93 -2.59 0.01 -4.48
CA PHE A 93 -1.15 0.06 -4.23
C PHE A 93 -0.60 -1.29 -3.78
N GLY A 94 -1.26 -1.96 -2.83
CA GLY A 94 -0.85 -3.28 -2.36
C GLY A 94 -0.83 -4.32 -3.49
N SER A 95 -1.87 -4.32 -4.33
CA SER A 95 -1.96 -5.20 -5.49
C SER A 95 -0.89 -4.88 -6.53
N ALA A 96 -0.61 -3.61 -6.79
CA ALA A 96 0.43 -3.19 -7.72
C ALA A 96 1.82 -3.64 -7.27
N ILE A 97 2.14 -3.48 -5.98
CA ILE A 97 3.41 -3.95 -5.39
C ILE A 97 3.53 -5.46 -5.53
N PHE A 98 2.49 -6.21 -5.15
CA PHE A 98 2.48 -7.66 -5.24
C PHE A 98 2.65 -8.16 -6.68
N ILE A 99 1.86 -7.63 -7.62
CA ILE A 99 1.95 -8.02 -9.04
C ILE A 99 3.31 -7.62 -9.64
N SER A 100 3.92 -6.52 -9.17
CA SER A 100 5.23 -6.09 -9.65
C SER A 100 6.34 -7.12 -9.45
N SER A 101 6.21 -8.01 -8.45
CA SER A 101 7.24 -9.01 -8.16
C SER A 101 7.41 -10.06 -9.27
N TYR A 102 6.42 -10.24 -10.15
CA TYR A 102 6.50 -11.21 -11.24
C TYR A 102 7.40 -10.74 -12.40
N GLU A 103 7.64 -9.44 -12.54
CA GLU A 103 8.38 -8.85 -13.65
C GLU A 103 9.49 -7.91 -13.16
N LYS A 104 10.76 -8.26 -13.40
CA LYS A 104 11.92 -7.51 -12.87
C LYS A 104 11.91 -6.02 -13.23
N LYS A 105 11.56 -5.70 -14.48
CA LYS A 105 11.53 -4.31 -14.95
C LYS A 105 10.43 -3.51 -14.24
N PHE A 106 9.26 -4.12 -14.06
CA PHE A 106 8.13 -3.47 -13.40
C PHE A 106 8.37 -3.32 -11.90
N SER A 107 8.92 -4.35 -11.25
CA SER A 107 9.40 -4.31 -9.86
C SER A 107 10.33 -3.12 -9.62
N SER A 108 11.36 -2.94 -10.46
CA SER A 108 12.32 -1.83 -10.33
C SER A 108 11.67 -0.45 -10.38
N TRP A 109 10.72 -0.24 -11.30
CA TRP A 109 9.98 1.02 -11.39
C TRP A 109 9.14 1.28 -10.15
N ILE A 110 8.37 0.28 -9.71
CA ILE A 110 7.53 0.40 -8.51
C ILE A 110 8.36 0.69 -7.26
N THR A 111 9.48 -0.01 -7.06
CA THR A 111 10.37 0.25 -5.92
C THR A 111 11.00 1.64 -5.97
N THR A 112 11.31 2.15 -7.17
CA THR A 112 11.87 3.50 -7.33
C THR A 112 10.83 4.56 -6.97
N ILE A 113 9.58 4.39 -7.41
CA ILE A 113 8.48 5.30 -7.05
C ILE A 113 8.26 5.30 -5.54
N ILE A 114 8.22 4.12 -4.92
CA ILE A 114 8.04 3.99 -3.47
C ILE A 114 9.20 4.63 -2.70
N ALA A 115 10.43 4.55 -3.21
CA ALA A 115 11.59 5.15 -2.56
C ALA A 115 11.59 6.69 -2.58
N VAL A 116 10.81 7.31 -3.46
CA VAL A 116 10.68 8.77 -3.58
C VAL A 116 9.53 9.32 -2.74
N ILE A 117 8.52 8.49 -2.43
CA ILE A 117 7.38 8.81 -1.57
C ILE A 117 7.81 8.74 -0.11
#